data_AF-A0A812V446-F1
#
_entry.id   AF-A0A812V446-F1
#
_cell.length_a   1.000
_cell.length_b   1.000
_cell.length_c   1.000
_cell.angle_alpha   90.00
_cell.angle_beta   90.00
_cell.angle_gamma   90.00
#
_symmetry.space_group_name_H-M   'P 1'
#
loop_
_entity.id
_entity.type
_entity.pdbx_description
1 polymer ?
#
loop_
_entity_poly.entity_id
_entity_poly.type
_entity_poly.pdbx_seq_one_letter_code
_entity_poly.pdbx_strand_id
1 'polypeptide(L)'
;MLIIALDYDYAPSAELTCTKDARTMYRMAGRAGVDDITVITDKAGVGDPSFPTRSFVLRHMRQVAKRCEEGDWFVWFWAGHGVNVPDFNGDEKDGFDQAFVTPDVTGRLTESAVLIDDEFAMALDTFVPDGVRILCINDCCHSGTICDIDSFMYKHDIYSISASQDNEEAEDMGDSDTDLRSRIAREHRSCCRCWAFLKTGAKCIIGPQ
;
A
#
# COMPACT_ATOMS: atom_id res chain seq x y z
N MET A 1 8.81 -11.47 -6.64
CA MET A 1 7.76 -10.44 -6.61
C MET A 1 6.81 -10.68 -5.46
N LEU A 2 6.48 -9.64 -4.70
CA LEU A 2 5.49 -9.65 -3.63
C LEU A 2 4.33 -8.72 -4.01
N ILE A 3 3.13 -9.27 -4.07
CA ILE A 3 1.88 -8.57 -4.39
C ILE A 3 1.02 -8.53 -3.12
N ILE A 4 0.65 -7.35 -2.67
CA ILE A 4 -0.27 -7.15 -1.55
C ILE A 4 -1.47 -6.37 -2.07
N ALA A 5 -2.67 -6.90 -1.85
CA ALA A 5 -3.92 -6.21 -2.17
C ALA A 5 -4.99 -6.44 -1.12
N LEU A 6 -5.51 -5.35 -0.57
CA LEU A 6 -6.46 -5.38 0.54
C LEU A 6 -7.80 -4.74 0.13
N ASP A 7 -8.89 -5.49 0.27
CA ASP A 7 -10.24 -5.01 -0.06
C ASP A 7 -10.98 -4.44 1.17
N TYR A 8 -10.54 -4.76 2.38
CA TYR A 8 -11.10 -4.30 3.65
C TYR A 8 -12.60 -4.65 3.83
N ASP A 9 -13.06 -5.79 3.32
CA ASP A 9 -14.47 -6.25 3.42
C ASP A 9 -14.97 -6.32 4.88
N TYR A 10 -14.06 -6.46 5.84
CA TYR A 10 -14.35 -6.49 7.29
C TYR A 10 -14.49 -5.09 7.92
N ALA A 11 -14.21 -4.03 7.17
CA ALA A 11 -14.30 -2.64 7.60
C ALA A 11 -15.19 -1.86 6.59
N PRO A 12 -16.53 -1.86 6.77
CA PRO A 12 -17.48 -1.38 5.76
C PRO A 12 -17.33 0.07 5.28
N SER A 13 -16.56 0.90 5.98
CA SER A 13 -16.27 2.28 5.59
C SER A 13 -14.95 2.45 4.81
N ALA A 14 -14.21 1.36 4.61
CA ALA A 14 -12.91 1.33 3.97
C ALA A 14 -12.85 0.31 2.81
N GLU A 15 -14.00 -0.22 2.37
CA GLU A 15 -14.06 -1.23 1.29
C GLU A 15 -13.43 -0.72 -0.02
N LEU A 16 -12.65 -1.59 -0.67
CA LEU A 16 -12.00 -1.39 -1.97
C LEU A 16 -12.13 -2.66 -2.81
N THR A 17 -11.63 -2.64 -4.06
CA THR A 17 -11.56 -3.84 -4.92
C THR A 17 -10.17 -4.16 -5.46
N CYS A 18 -9.15 -3.82 -4.68
CA CYS A 18 -7.72 -4.01 -4.95
C CYS A 18 -7.34 -5.45 -5.32
N THR A 19 -8.08 -6.47 -4.86
CA THR A 19 -7.80 -7.86 -5.26
C THR A 19 -7.98 -8.11 -6.76
N LYS A 20 -8.77 -7.28 -7.46
CA LYS A 20 -8.83 -7.30 -8.93
C LYS A 20 -7.50 -6.86 -9.53
N ASP A 21 -6.86 -5.83 -8.98
CA ASP A 21 -5.58 -5.30 -9.44
C ASP A 21 -4.46 -6.28 -9.19
N ALA A 22 -4.43 -6.92 -8.01
CA ALA A 22 -3.50 -8.02 -7.74
C ALA A 22 -3.62 -9.15 -8.76
N ARG A 23 -4.85 -9.51 -9.18
CA ARG A 23 -5.05 -10.55 -10.21
C ARG A 23 -4.55 -10.11 -11.57
N THR A 24 -4.74 -8.85 -11.94
CA THR A 24 -4.21 -8.28 -13.19
C THR A 24 -2.68 -8.28 -13.15
N MET A 25 -2.09 -7.78 -12.06
CA MET A 25 -0.65 -7.72 -11.85
C MET A 25 -0.01 -9.11 -11.85
N TYR A 26 -0.62 -10.09 -11.17
CA TYR A 26 -0.17 -11.49 -11.19
C TYR A 26 -0.11 -12.06 -12.62
N ARG A 27 -1.14 -11.79 -13.43
CA ARG A 27 -1.19 -12.23 -14.84
C ARG A 27 -0.14 -11.52 -15.71
N MET A 28 0.09 -10.24 -15.47
CA MET A 28 1.12 -9.46 -16.19
C MET A 28 2.52 -9.96 -15.83
N ALA A 29 2.79 -10.16 -14.54
CA ALA A 29 4.05 -10.71 -14.04
C ALA A 29 4.34 -12.10 -14.64
N GLY A 30 3.34 -12.99 -14.67
CA GLY A 30 3.49 -14.30 -15.31
C GLY A 30 3.79 -14.21 -16.81
N ARG A 31 3.23 -13.22 -17.53
CA ARG A 31 3.56 -12.96 -18.95
C ARG A 31 4.94 -12.34 -19.15
N ALA A 32 5.41 -11.55 -18.19
CA ALA A 32 6.74 -10.97 -18.19
C ALA A 32 7.83 -11.97 -17.81
N GLY A 33 7.47 -13.20 -17.43
CA GLY A 33 8.42 -14.25 -17.04
C GLY A 33 8.90 -14.12 -15.59
N VAL A 34 8.09 -13.55 -14.69
CA VAL A 34 8.41 -13.53 -13.26
C VAL A 34 8.15 -14.92 -12.68
N ASP A 35 9.21 -15.58 -12.22
CA ASP A 35 9.16 -16.99 -11.78
C ASP A 35 8.69 -17.17 -10.32
N ASP A 36 8.93 -16.19 -9.45
CA ASP A 36 8.57 -16.24 -8.03
C ASP A 36 7.62 -15.09 -7.67
N ILE A 37 6.35 -15.44 -7.45
CA ILE A 37 5.30 -14.48 -7.09
C ILE A 37 4.62 -14.94 -5.81
N THR A 38 4.70 -14.12 -4.77
CA THR A 38 3.95 -14.28 -3.53
C THR A 38 2.81 -13.27 -3.51
N VAL A 39 1.58 -13.72 -3.25
CA VAL A 39 0.38 -12.86 -3.19
C VAL A 39 -0.21 -12.89 -1.78
N ILE A 40 -0.47 -11.71 -1.22
CA ILE A 40 -1.09 -11.50 0.08
C ILE A 40 -2.41 -10.74 -0.15
N THR A 41 -3.49 -11.29 0.40
CA THR A 41 -4.82 -10.64 0.39
C THR A 41 -5.49 -10.86 1.73
N ASP A 42 -6.52 -10.06 2.00
CA ASP A 42 -7.36 -10.18 3.19
C ASP A 42 -8.57 -11.11 3.04
N LYS A 43 -8.67 -11.84 1.92
CA LYS A 43 -9.81 -12.74 1.62
C LYS A 43 -9.91 -13.96 2.52
N ALA A 44 -8.84 -14.31 3.25
CA ALA A 44 -8.89 -15.34 4.28
C ALA A 44 -9.76 -14.91 5.50
N GLY A 45 -9.97 -13.60 5.68
CA GLY A 45 -10.80 -13.05 6.73
C GLY A 45 -10.07 -12.87 8.07
N VAL A 46 -10.68 -12.07 8.95
CA VAL A 46 -10.13 -11.74 10.27
C VAL A 46 -9.97 -13.00 11.12
N GLY A 47 -8.80 -13.15 11.75
CA GLY A 47 -8.47 -14.27 12.62
C GLY A 47 -7.80 -15.45 11.90
N ASP A 48 -7.72 -15.43 10.57
CA ASP A 48 -6.93 -16.41 9.83
C ASP A 48 -5.41 -16.17 10.05
N PRO A 49 -4.57 -17.23 10.20
CA PRO A 49 -3.13 -17.07 10.29
C PRO A 49 -2.47 -16.36 9.10
N SER A 50 -3.13 -16.31 7.95
CA SER A 50 -2.71 -15.58 6.75
C SER A 50 -3.25 -14.15 6.65
N PHE A 51 -3.93 -13.66 7.68
CA PHE A 51 -4.51 -12.32 7.67
C PHE A 51 -3.39 -11.25 7.60
N PRO A 52 -3.52 -10.22 6.74
CA PRO A 52 -2.40 -9.41 6.28
C PRO A 52 -2.06 -8.26 7.23
N THR A 53 -1.78 -8.62 8.48
CA THR A 53 -1.26 -7.67 9.47
C THR A 53 0.11 -7.13 9.07
N ARG A 54 0.51 -5.97 9.61
CA ARG A 54 1.84 -5.38 9.40
C ARG A 54 2.98 -6.39 9.54
N SER A 55 2.97 -7.15 10.64
CA SER A 55 4.01 -8.15 10.91
C SER A 55 3.98 -9.32 9.91
N PHE A 56 2.81 -9.70 9.42
CA PHE A 56 2.66 -10.72 8.38
C PHE A 56 3.26 -10.25 7.06
N VAL A 57 2.99 -8.99 6.66
CA VAL A 57 3.54 -8.36 5.45
C VAL A 57 5.07 -8.27 5.54
N LEU A 58 5.61 -7.68 6.61
CA LEU A 58 7.07 -7.58 6.82
C LEU A 58 7.78 -8.93 6.81
N ARG A 59 7.16 -9.95 7.41
CA ARG A 59 7.70 -11.32 7.40
C ARG A 59 7.80 -11.87 5.97
N HIS A 60 6.77 -11.67 5.14
CA HIS A 60 6.78 -12.15 3.75
C HIS A 60 7.70 -11.33 2.87
N MET A 61 7.79 -10.03 3.08
CA MET A 61 8.79 -9.16 2.45
C MET A 61 10.20 -9.73 2.67
N ARG A 62 10.55 -10.04 3.93
CA ARG A 62 11.83 -10.69 4.26
C ARG A 62 12.00 -12.06 3.60
N GLN A 63 10.96 -12.87 3.55
CA GLN A 63 11.04 -14.21 2.95
C GLN A 63 11.24 -14.15 1.44
N VAL A 64 10.59 -13.22 0.75
CA VAL A 64 10.74 -13.02 -0.70
C VAL A 64 12.12 -12.43 -0.99
N ALA A 65 12.53 -11.39 -0.26
CA ALA A 65 13.84 -10.75 -0.44
C ALA A 65 15.00 -11.72 -0.23
N LYS A 66 14.89 -12.65 0.73
CA LYS A 66 15.91 -13.70 0.97
C LYS A 66 16.11 -14.69 -0.18
N ARG A 67 15.19 -14.74 -1.14
CA ARG A 67 15.30 -15.61 -2.33
C ARG A 67 15.91 -14.88 -3.52
N CYS A 68 16.10 -13.57 -3.43
CA CYS A 68 16.77 -12.78 -4.45
C CYS A 68 18.30 -12.93 -4.34
N GLU A 69 18.97 -12.92 -5.48
CA GLU A 69 20.42 -12.92 -5.62
C GLU A 69 20.86 -11.70 -6.45
N GLU A 70 22.17 -11.40 -6.46
CA GLU A 70 22.72 -10.27 -7.23
C GLU A 70 22.26 -10.29 -8.70
N GLY A 71 21.76 -9.15 -9.19
CA GLY A 71 21.21 -9.01 -10.54
C GLY A 71 19.69 -9.21 -10.65
N ASP A 72 19.05 -9.79 -9.62
CA ASP A 72 17.60 -9.97 -9.58
C ASP A 72 16.83 -8.66 -9.38
N TRP A 73 15.51 -8.77 -9.46
CA TRP A 73 14.57 -7.72 -9.09
C TRP A 73 13.71 -8.15 -7.90
N PHE A 74 13.77 -7.39 -6.83
CA PHE A 74 12.74 -7.41 -5.80
C PHE A 74 11.61 -6.46 -6.21
N VAL A 75 10.46 -7.02 -6.56
CA VAL A 75 9.29 -6.24 -6.97
C VAL A 75 8.27 -6.22 -5.83
N TRP A 76 7.93 -5.03 -5.36
CA TRP A 76 6.86 -4.73 -4.41
C TRP A 76 5.66 -4.15 -5.16
N PHE A 77 4.49 -4.77 -5.01
CA PHE A 77 3.23 -4.21 -5.49
C PHE A 77 2.27 -4.09 -4.32
N TRP A 78 1.77 -2.88 -4.08
CA TRP A 78 0.76 -2.59 -3.08
C TRP A 78 -0.48 -2.00 -3.73
N ALA A 79 -1.65 -2.56 -3.43
CA ALA A 79 -2.95 -1.97 -3.73
C ALA A 79 -3.81 -1.93 -2.47
N GLY A 80 -4.21 -0.73 -2.03
CA GLY A 80 -4.97 -0.56 -0.79
C GLY A 80 -5.00 0.90 -0.34
N HIS A 81 -5.37 1.14 0.91
CA HIS A 81 -5.35 2.51 1.46
C HIS A 81 -3.93 2.96 1.80
N GLY A 82 -3.63 4.21 1.48
CA GLY A 82 -2.51 5.00 2.02
C GLY A 82 -3.06 6.09 2.95
N VAL A 83 -2.34 6.40 4.03
CA VAL A 83 -2.72 7.46 4.99
C VAL A 83 -1.52 8.28 5.42
N ASN A 84 -1.78 9.53 5.78
CA ASN A 84 -0.80 10.40 6.43
C ASN A 84 -0.95 10.25 7.96
N VAL A 85 0.13 9.86 8.63
CA VAL A 85 0.25 9.72 10.09
C VAL A 85 1.03 10.94 10.60
N PRO A 86 0.70 11.52 11.76
CA PRO A 86 1.52 12.62 12.30
C PRO A 86 2.97 12.15 12.51
N ASP A 87 3.92 12.91 11.96
CA ASP A 87 5.34 12.66 12.17
C ASP A 87 5.68 12.90 13.66
N PHE A 88 6.35 11.92 14.28
CA PHE A 88 6.82 12.00 15.66
C PHE A 88 8.33 12.16 15.80
N ASN A 89 9.11 11.97 14.74
CA ASN A 89 10.58 12.03 14.75
C ASN A 89 11.11 13.37 14.17
N GLY A 90 10.30 14.10 13.40
CA GLY A 90 10.58 15.42 12.86
C GLY A 90 11.46 15.42 11.60
N ASP A 91 11.54 14.31 10.86
CA ASP A 91 12.30 14.24 9.62
C ASP A 91 11.52 14.71 8.38
N GLU A 92 10.19 14.78 8.48
CA GLU A 92 9.32 15.23 7.39
C GLU A 92 9.07 16.75 7.39
N LYS A 93 9.11 17.35 6.18
CA LYS A 93 8.99 18.82 6.03
C LYS A 93 7.57 19.34 6.23
N ASP A 94 6.57 18.50 6.00
CA ASP A 94 5.16 18.83 6.18
C ASP A 94 4.58 18.34 7.52
N GLY A 95 5.35 17.54 8.27
CA GLY A 95 5.00 17.00 9.58
C GLY A 95 4.07 15.79 9.54
N PHE A 96 4.03 15.04 8.42
CA PHE A 96 3.26 13.81 8.31
C PHE A 96 4.03 12.70 7.58
N ASP A 97 4.14 11.53 8.22
CA ASP A 97 4.65 10.31 7.61
C ASP A 97 3.57 9.66 6.73
N GLN A 98 3.96 8.99 5.64
CA GLN A 98 3.03 8.21 4.84
C GLN A 98 3.02 6.75 5.29
N ALA A 99 1.86 6.10 5.24
CA ALA A 99 1.74 4.72 5.71
C ALA A 99 0.77 3.86 4.88
N PHE A 100 1.17 2.61 4.67
CA PHE A 100 0.31 1.57 4.12
C PHE A 100 -0.65 1.07 5.19
N VAL A 101 -1.96 1.11 4.92
CA VAL A 101 -2.97 0.73 5.91
C VAL A 101 -3.07 -0.79 6.00
N THR A 102 -2.39 -1.39 6.98
CA THR A 102 -2.60 -2.77 7.38
C THR A 102 -3.54 -2.88 8.59
N PRO A 103 -4.35 -3.96 8.69
CA PRO A 103 -5.17 -4.21 9.86
C PRO A 103 -4.38 -4.79 11.03
N ASP A 104 -4.92 -4.66 12.25
CA ASP A 104 -4.49 -5.48 13.39
C ASP A 104 -5.05 -6.91 13.31
N VAL A 105 -4.66 -7.76 14.26
CA VAL A 105 -5.11 -9.17 14.33
C VAL A 105 -6.63 -9.32 14.51
N THR A 106 -7.34 -8.25 14.89
CA THR A 106 -8.79 -8.19 15.07
C THR A 106 -9.52 -7.53 13.89
N GLY A 107 -8.81 -7.17 12.83
CA GLY A 107 -9.38 -6.49 11.66
C GLY A 107 -9.62 -5.00 11.86
N ARG A 108 -9.10 -4.39 12.94
CA ARG A 108 -9.22 -2.94 13.14
C ARG A 108 -8.13 -2.22 12.38
N LEU A 109 -8.49 -1.07 11.82
CA LEU A 109 -7.55 -0.14 11.21
C LEU A 109 -7.20 0.89 12.28
N THR A 110 -5.96 0.87 12.76
CA THR A 110 -5.47 1.77 13.82
C THR A 110 -4.10 2.33 13.43
N GLU A 111 -3.74 3.50 13.96
CA GLU A 111 -2.43 4.12 13.74
C GLU A 111 -1.26 3.19 14.16
N SER A 112 -1.46 2.33 15.15
CA SER A 112 -0.45 1.34 15.56
C SER A 112 -0.32 0.13 14.64
N ALA A 113 -1.30 -0.09 13.76
CA ALA A 113 -1.38 -1.26 12.90
C ALA A 113 -0.90 -1.00 11.48
N VAL A 114 -0.75 0.26 11.06
CA VAL A 114 -0.24 0.63 9.73
C VAL A 114 1.26 0.34 9.61
N LEU A 115 1.73 0.16 8.38
CA LEU A 115 3.13 0.07 8.02
C LEU A 115 3.60 1.45 7.55
N ILE A 116 4.39 2.12 8.39
CA ILE A 116 4.94 3.45 8.12
C ILE A 116 6.06 3.32 7.07
N ASP A 117 6.19 4.32 6.21
CA ASP A 117 7.22 4.43 5.17
C ASP A 117 8.65 4.25 5.70
N ASP A 118 9.02 4.84 6.83
CA ASP A 118 10.31 4.64 7.50
C ASP A 118 10.60 3.17 7.82
N GLU A 119 9.60 2.46 8.37
CA GLU A 119 9.70 1.04 8.69
C GLU A 119 9.83 0.22 7.40
N PHE A 120 9.14 0.63 6.34
CA PHE A 120 9.20 0.01 5.02
C PHE A 120 10.56 0.24 4.33
N ALA A 121 11.07 1.47 4.34
CA ALA A 121 12.38 1.87 3.82
C ALA A 121 13.50 1.08 4.49
N MET A 122 13.49 1.04 5.83
CA MET A 122 14.44 0.27 6.62
C MET A 122 14.34 -1.22 6.33
N ALA A 123 13.12 -1.74 6.16
CA ALA A 123 12.89 -3.13 5.78
C ALA A 123 13.44 -3.45 4.38
N LEU A 124 13.30 -2.56 3.40
CA LEU A 124 13.88 -2.75 2.07
C LEU A 124 15.40 -2.85 2.15
N ASP A 125 16.06 -1.85 2.75
CA ASP A 125 17.52 -1.80 2.85
C ASP A 125 18.09 -2.97 3.67
N THR A 126 17.37 -3.41 4.71
CA THR A 126 17.82 -4.50 5.58
C THR A 126 17.56 -5.88 4.96
N PHE A 127 16.44 -6.08 4.28
CA PHE A 127 16.03 -7.42 3.84
C PHE A 127 16.50 -7.77 2.44
N VAL A 128 16.63 -6.78 1.55
CA VAL A 128 17.04 -6.99 0.17
C VAL A 128 18.58 -7.13 0.10
N PRO A 129 19.11 -8.21 -0.49
CA PRO A 129 20.56 -8.36 -0.66
C PRO A 129 21.16 -7.33 -1.61
N ASP A 130 22.40 -6.90 -1.35
CA ASP A 130 23.15 -5.96 -2.19
C ASP A 130 23.20 -6.45 -3.65
N GLY A 131 23.12 -5.50 -4.59
CA GLY A 131 23.13 -5.80 -6.03
C GLY A 131 21.79 -6.27 -6.60
N VAL A 132 20.75 -6.42 -5.77
CA VAL A 132 19.35 -6.58 -6.21
C VAL A 132 18.74 -5.21 -6.49
N ARG A 133 18.01 -5.09 -7.61
CA ARG A 133 17.23 -3.90 -7.97
C ARG A 133 15.85 -3.96 -7.35
N ILE A 134 15.31 -2.82 -6.93
CA ILE A 134 14.01 -2.75 -6.29
C ILE A 134 13.04 -2.00 -7.20
N LEU A 135 11.85 -2.57 -7.43
CA LEU A 135 10.75 -1.90 -8.11
C LEU A 135 9.54 -1.86 -7.18
N CYS A 136 9.15 -0.67 -6.75
CA CYS A 136 7.94 -0.43 -5.98
C CYS A 136 6.83 0.08 -6.91
N ILE A 137 5.66 -0.56 -6.87
CA ILE A 137 4.47 -0.15 -7.60
C ILE A 137 3.36 0.03 -6.57
N ASN A 138 2.95 1.28 -6.36
CA ASN A 138 1.99 1.63 -5.33
C ASN A 138 0.71 2.18 -5.97
N ASP A 139 -0.37 1.44 -5.77
CA ASP A 139 -1.73 1.76 -6.20
C ASP A 139 -2.57 2.14 -4.96
N CYS A 140 -2.35 3.37 -4.50
CA CYS A 140 -3.00 3.93 -3.32
C CYS A 140 -3.07 5.46 -3.41
N CYS A 141 -4.08 6.07 -2.79
CA CYS A 141 -4.15 7.53 -2.66
C CYS A 141 -3.02 8.03 -1.74
N HIS A 142 -2.42 9.17 -2.08
CA HIS A 142 -1.22 9.74 -1.41
C HIS A 142 0.08 8.97 -1.68
N SER A 143 0.35 8.56 -2.93
CA SER A 143 1.52 7.76 -3.28
C SER A 143 2.78 8.55 -3.70
N GLY A 144 2.78 9.88 -3.60
CA GLY A 144 3.87 10.73 -4.11
C GLY A 144 5.18 10.58 -3.33
N THR A 145 5.10 10.46 -2.00
CA THR A 145 6.28 10.25 -1.13
C THR A 145 6.31 8.93 -0.36
N ILE A 146 5.40 7.97 -0.65
CA ILE A 146 5.20 6.73 0.16
C ILE A 146 6.44 5.82 0.26
N CYS A 147 7.45 6.07 -0.56
CA CYS A 147 8.71 5.33 -0.53
C CYS A 147 9.93 6.19 -0.17
N ASP A 148 9.72 7.47 0.10
CA ASP A 148 10.68 8.53 0.45
C ASP A 148 12.09 8.26 -0.10
N ILE A 149 12.15 8.02 -1.41
CA ILE A 149 13.32 7.46 -2.09
C ILE A 149 14.50 8.43 -2.03
N ASP A 150 14.19 9.72 -1.85
CA ASP A 150 15.15 10.82 -1.84
C ASP A 150 15.63 11.19 -0.42
N SER A 151 14.96 10.74 0.66
CA SER A 151 15.37 11.05 2.04
C SER A 151 16.24 9.96 2.67
N PHE A 152 16.04 8.71 2.29
CA PHE A 152 16.76 7.56 2.84
C PHE A 152 17.95 7.17 1.96
N MET A 153 19.12 6.97 2.57
CA MET A 153 20.35 6.59 1.86
C MET A 153 20.35 5.10 1.51
N TYR A 154 19.62 4.72 0.46
CA TYR A 154 19.59 3.34 -0.02
C TYR A 154 20.90 2.93 -0.70
N LYS A 155 21.30 1.68 -0.50
CA LYS A 155 22.39 1.03 -1.24
C LYS A 155 21.95 0.39 -2.57
N HIS A 156 20.66 0.44 -2.88
CA HIS A 156 20.04 -0.22 -4.03
C HIS A 156 19.60 0.77 -5.09
N ASP A 157 19.57 0.33 -6.35
CA ASP A 157 18.83 1.02 -7.40
C ASP A 157 17.33 0.79 -7.17
N ILE A 158 16.61 1.82 -6.73
CA ILE A 158 15.17 1.77 -6.47
C ILE A 158 14.42 2.55 -7.53
N TYR A 159 13.40 1.92 -8.09
CA TYR A 159 12.45 2.52 -9.01
C TYR A 159 11.07 2.49 -8.34
N SER A 160 10.38 3.62 -8.29
CA SER A 160 9.01 3.67 -7.80
C SER A 160 8.07 4.19 -8.87
N ILE A 161 6.93 3.50 -9.00
CA ILE A 161 5.82 3.88 -9.85
C ILE A 161 4.61 4.05 -8.93
N SER A 162 4.13 5.27 -8.86
CA SER A 162 2.99 5.66 -8.05
C SER A 162 1.85 6.10 -8.95
N ALA A 163 0.63 5.61 -8.68
CA ALA A 163 -0.55 5.95 -9.47
C ALA A 163 -0.96 7.43 -9.32
N SER A 164 -0.63 8.05 -8.18
CA SER A 164 -1.06 9.41 -7.83
C SER A 164 0.05 10.24 -7.16
N GLN A 165 -0.03 11.57 -7.33
CA GLN A 165 0.74 12.51 -6.51
C GLN A 165 0.09 12.66 -5.13
N ASP A 166 0.77 13.29 -4.16
CA ASP A 166 0.30 13.41 -2.76
C ASP A 166 -1.08 14.08 -2.60
N ASN A 167 -1.53 14.76 -3.65
CA ASN A 167 -2.79 15.49 -3.72
C ASN A 167 -3.86 14.85 -4.62
N GLU A 168 -3.63 13.65 -5.15
CA GLU A 168 -4.52 13.00 -6.14
C GLU A 168 -4.95 11.58 -5.70
N GLU A 169 -6.12 11.14 -6.19
CA GLU A 169 -6.67 9.78 -5.99
C GLU A 169 -6.46 8.95 -7.27
N ALA A 170 -6.09 7.68 -7.13
CA ALA A 170 -5.97 6.77 -8.27
C ALA A 170 -7.35 6.21 -8.64
N GLU A 171 -7.73 6.27 -9.91
CA GLU A 171 -8.95 5.61 -10.40
C GLU A 171 -8.72 4.09 -10.57
N ASP A 172 -9.68 3.28 -10.10
CA ASP A 172 -9.69 1.81 -10.24
C ASP A 172 -9.57 1.40 -11.72
N MET A 173 -8.55 0.59 -12.04
CA MET A 173 -8.30 0.09 -13.40
C MET A 173 -9.25 -1.05 -13.83
N GLY A 174 -10.30 -1.31 -13.04
CA GLY A 174 -11.20 -2.45 -13.18
C GLY A 174 -12.37 -2.32 -14.16
N ASP A 175 -12.72 -1.13 -14.67
CA ASP A 175 -13.89 -0.96 -15.55
C ASP A 175 -13.50 -0.68 -17.01
N SER A 176 -13.64 -1.70 -17.87
CA SER A 176 -13.70 -1.51 -19.32
C SER A 176 -15.10 -1.04 -19.75
N ASP A 177 -15.60 0.05 -19.18
CA ASP A 177 -16.94 0.57 -19.50
C ASP A 177 -16.92 2.04 -19.95
N THR A 178 -17.46 2.26 -21.14
CA THR A 178 -17.39 3.50 -21.92
C THR A 178 -18.45 4.52 -21.52
N ASP A 179 -18.47 5.01 -20.27
CA ASP A 179 -19.36 6.14 -19.92
C ASP A 179 -18.78 7.11 -18.88
N LEU A 180 -17.92 8.00 -19.39
CA LEU A 180 -17.05 8.94 -18.68
C LEU A 180 -17.77 10.20 -18.14
N ARG A 181 -19.10 10.19 -17.96
CA ARG A 181 -19.86 11.45 -17.73
C ARG A 181 -20.74 11.53 -16.48
N SER A 182 -20.84 10.49 -15.65
CA SER A 182 -21.76 10.51 -14.50
C SER A 182 -21.12 10.36 -13.10
N ARG A 183 -19.81 10.13 -12.98
CA ARG A 183 -19.17 9.81 -11.69
C ARG A 183 -18.55 11.00 -10.91
N ILE A 184 -18.29 12.13 -11.56
CA ILE A 184 -17.58 13.32 -11.01
C ILE A 184 -18.18 13.90 -9.70
N ALA A 185 -19.43 13.59 -9.35
CA ALA A 185 -20.10 14.21 -8.19
C ALA A 185 -20.12 13.38 -6.89
N ARG A 186 -19.64 12.12 -6.86
CA ARG A 186 -19.79 11.25 -5.67
C ARG A 186 -18.53 10.99 -4.85
N GLU A 187 -17.33 11.18 -5.39
CA GLU A 187 -16.10 10.68 -4.75
C GLU A 187 -15.35 11.69 -3.87
N HIS A 188 -15.64 12.99 -3.98
CA HIS A 188 -15.06 14.06 -3.13
C HIS A 188 -15.32 13.95 -1.59
N ARG A 189 -15.89 12.85 -1.08
CA ARG A 189 -16.32 12.70 0.33
C ARG A 189 -15.72 11.49 1.08
N SER A 190 -14.89 10.67 0.45
CA SER A 190 -14.30 9.46 1.08
C SER A 190 -13.05 9.78 1.92
N CYS A 191 -12.17 10.67 1.47
CA CYS A 191 -10.82 10.81 2.04
C CYS A 191 -10.76 11.40 3.47
N CYS A 192 -11.47 12.50 3.77
CA CYS A 192 -11.55 13.04 5.16
C CYS A 192 -12.18 12.06 6.17
N ARG A 193 -12.80 10.97 5.71
CA ARG A 193 -13.36 9.95 6.61
C ARG A 193 -12.31 8.94 7.07
N CYS A 194 -11.22 8.70 6.34
CA CYS A 194 -10.25 7.66 6.74
C CYS A 194 -9.50 8.08 8.02
N TRP A 195 -9.02 9.32 8.10
CA TRP A 195 -8.39 9.85 9.32
C TRP A 195 -9.35 9.98 10.52
N ALA A 196 -10.58 10.46 10.27
CA ALA A 196 -11.62 10.51 11.31
C ALA A 196 -12.03 9.09 11.78
N PHE A 197 -11.95 8.09 10.90
CA PHE A 197 -12.25 6.69 11.17
C PHE A 197 -11.21 6.06 12.10
N LEU A 198 -9.92 6.28 11.86
CA LEU A 198 -8.83 5.81 12.73
C LEU A 198 -8.93 6.38 14.15
N LYS A 199 -9.43 7.63 14.32
CA LYS A 199 -9.54 8.27 15.64
C LYS A 199 -10.85 8.08 16.39
N THR A 200 -11.99 7.87 15.73
CA THR A 200 -13.30 8.02 16.41
C THR A 200 -14.35 6.95 16.15
N GLY A 201 -14.17 6.04 15.18
CA GLY A 201 -15.23 5.08 14.82
C GLY A 201 -16.56 5.74 14.37
N ALA A 202 -16.56 7.04 14.04
CA ALA A 202 -17.74 7.81 13.66
C ALA A 202 -17.53 8.56 12.33
N LYS A 203 -18.64 8.77 11.59
CA LYS A 203 -18.67 9.48 10.31
C LYS A 203 -18.17 10.93 10.46
N CYS A 204 -17.11 11.27 9.72
CA CYS A 204 -16.66 12.65 9.56
C CYS A 204 -17.76 13.51 8.90
N ILE A 205 -18.13 14.59 9.57
CA ILE A 205 -19.00 15.66 9.06
C ILE A 205 -18.06 16.83 8.76
N ILE A 206 -17.79 17.08 7.48
CA ILE A 206 -17.24 18.36 7.03
C ILE A 206 -18.24 18.90 6.00
N GLY A 207 -18.93 19.98 6.40
CA GLY A 207 -19.74 20.81 5.50
C GLY A 207 -18.84 21.78 4.72
N PRO A 208 -19.34 22.38 3.63
CA PRO A 208 -18.49 23.13 2.71
C PRO A 208 -18.13 24.53 3.24
N GLN A 209 -16.85 24.87 3.05
CA GLN A 209 -16.16 26.17 3.10
C GLN A 209 -16.25 27.01 4.37
#